data_AF-A0A9D3Z2V1-F1
#
_entry.id   AF-A0A9D3Z2V1-F1
#
_cell.length_a   1.000
_cell.length_b   1.000
_cell.length_c   1.000
_cell.angle_alpha   90.00
_cell.angle_beta   90.00
_cell.angle_gamma   90.00
#
_symmetry.space_group_name_H-M   'P 1'
#
loop_
_entity.id
_entity.type
_entity.pdbx_description
1 polymer ?
#
loop_
_entity_poly.entity_id
_entity_poly.type
_entity_poly.pdbx_seq_one_letter_code
_entity_poly.pdbx_strand_id
1 'polypeptide(L)'
;MVSLKEQTTDGDIVYESDKLCVINEPLNKVIVATSGSANGKGRSQKAQCYIYCEKLDYKLHRHLEQQHSNEIEVAKILNMPKRSKERRQAWAAITAKGNNLHITKVKEKGVGILIPKYRQSKEQDRKKYLSCEFCRMLIISTDLYKHHRSCVSKPDRVKSDAPVKKSKLLEACASTEKAGINEQFYKKVVVNIREDKIGSYAKSDSLILQFGERRFEKTGKSENSYSHISCRKRELARLTIAMKNNYPHIDNLTKCIQPIMWSRLLETIKNVAGFEARTCFYASPSYVEKIRSSLKKLPKCFAQKHQRWKMGSRKRECPYL
;
A
#
# COMPACT_ATOMS: atom_id res chain seq x y z
N MET A 1 -33.51 28.42 33.43
CA MET A 1 -32.18 29.00 33.18
C MET A 1 -31.25 27.88 32.77
N VAL A 2 -30.83 27.93 31.51
CA VAL A 2 -29.86 27.06 30.88
C VAL A 2 -28.49 27.33 31.52
N SER A 3 -27.75 26.29 31.91
CA SER A 3 -26.30 26.40 32.01
C SER A 3 -25.67 25.12 31.47
N LEU A 4 -24.93 25.32 30.39
CA LEU A 4 -24.35 24.34 29.50
C LEU A 4 -23.25 23.55 30.20
N LYS A 5 -23.25 22.23 30.06
CA LYS A 5 -22.04 21.42 30.27
C LYS A 5 -21.23 21.49 28.99
N GLU A 6 -20.04 22.09 29.07
CA GLU A 6 -19.05 22.05 28.00
C GLU A 6 -18.66 20.60 27.73
N GLN A 7 -18.94 20.14 26.52
CA GLN A 7 -18.41 18.90 25.96
C GLN A 7 -17.03 19.22 25.38
N THR A 8 -15.96 18.92 26.11
CA THR A 8 -14.64 18.76 25.51
C THR A 8 -14.57 17.35 24.93
N THR A 9 -14.79 17.27 23.62
CA THR A 9 -14.56 16.07 22.81
C THR A 9 -13.07 15.94 22.52
N ASP A 10 -12.36 15.21 23.37
CA ASP A 10 -11.15 14.50 22.95
C ASP A 10 -11.27 13.07 23.47
N GLY A 11 -11.83 12.22 22.61
CA GLY A 11 -11.98 10.79 22.86
C GLY A 11 -10.64 10.10 22.73
N ASP A 12 -9.82 10.21 23.77
CA ASP A 12 -8.69 9.31 23.98
C ASP A 12 -9.22 7.87 24.01
N ILE A 13 -8.74 7.06 23.07
CA ILE A 13 -8.98 5.62 23.09
C ILE A 13 -8.19 5.09 24.29
N VAL A 14 -8.86 4.98 25.42
CA VAL A 14 -8.32 4.29 26.59
C VAL A 14 -8.20 2.81 26.22
N TYR A 15 -6.99 2.39 25.89
CA TYR A 15 -6.63 0.98 25.80
C TYR A 15 -6.60 0.45 27.24
N GLU A 16 -7.70 -0.18 27.66
CA GLU A 16 -7.77 -0.85 28.96
C GLU A 16 -6.68 -1.95 28.99
N SER A 17 -5.68 -1.75 29.84
CA SER A 17 -4.29 -2.25 29.72
C SER A 17 -4.11 -3.75 29.92
N ASP A 18 -5.13 -4.50 30.33
CA ASP A 18 -4.86 -5.78 30.99
C ASP A 18 -5.07 -7.01 30.11
N LYS A 19 -5.57 -6.88 28.88
CA LYS A 19 -5.99 -8.07 28.08
C LYS A 19 -5.62 -8.08 26.59
N LEU A 20 -4.89 -7.08 26.10
CA LEU A 20 -4.26 -7.12 24.78
C LEU A 20 -2.77 -7.39 24.93
N CYS A 21 -2.32 -8.53 24.42
CA CYS A 21 -0.89 -8.81 24.36
C CYS A 21 -0.22 -7.77 23.45
N VAL A 22 0.75 -7.06 24.04
CA VAL A 22 1.49 -5.89 23.54
C VAL A 22 0.54 -4.69 23.48
N ILE A 23 0.66 -3.62 24.28
CA ILE A 23 1.83 -2.78 24.57
C ILE A 23 1.57 -1.95 25.86
N ASN A 24 2.57 -1.76 26.73
CA ASN A 24 2.51 -0.89 27.92
C ASN A 24 3.01 0.56 27.65
N GLU A 25 3.08 0.98 26.39
CA GLU A 25 3.58 2.30 26.00
C GLU A 25 2.69 2.95 24.92
N PRO A 26 2.59 4.29 24.86
CA PRO A 26 1.90 4.97 23.78
C PRO A 26 2.50 4.55 22.43
N LEU A 27 1.63 4.05 21.56
CA LEU A 27 2.03 3.58 20.24
C LEU A 27 2.42 4.77 19.36
N ASN A 28 3.72 4.95 19.13
CA ASN A 28 4.24 5.92 18.15
C ASN A 28 4.31 5.36 16.72
N LYS A 29 3.86 4.11 16.49
CA LYS A 29 3.85 3.47 15.16
C LYS A 29 2.70 2.48 14.99
N VAL A 30 2.44 2.09 13.73
CA VAL A 30 1.54 0.96 13.42
C VAL A 30 2.27 -0.37 13.64
N ILE A 31 1.67 -1.27 14.42
CA ILE A 31 2.17 -2.64 14.67
C ILE A 31 1.13 -3.66 14.20
N VAL A 32 1.56 -4.84 13.74
CA VAL A 32 0.64 -5.95 13.39
C VAL A 32 0.62 -6.97 14.53
N ALA A 33 -0.56 -7.30 15.05
CA ALA A 33 -0.72 -8.24 16.15
C ALA A 33 -0.21 -9.65 15.79
N THR A 34 0.63 -10.21 16.66
CA THR A 34 1.19 -11.57 16.56
C THR A 34 0.46 -12.54 17.49
N SER A 35 0.70 -13.85 17.33
CA SER A 35 0.11 -14.89 18.17
C SER A 35 0.94 -15.23 19.41
N GLY A 36 2.14 -14.65 19.54
CA GLY A 36 3.00 -14.81 20.71
C GLY A 36 2.32 -14.30 21.99
N SER A 37 2.60 -14.96 23.10
CA SER A 37 2.30 -14.48 24.44
C SER A 37 3.46 -13.62 24.95
N ALA A 38 3.17 -12.58 25.73
CA ALA A 38 4.20 -11.73 26.36
C ALA A 38 5.14 -12.54 27.28
N ASN A 39 4.62 -13.63 27.87
CA ASN A 39 5.35 -14.48 28.82
C ASN A 39 6.00 -15.73 28.16
N GLY A 40 6.10 -15.77 26.83
CA GLY A 40 6.75 -16.86 26.09
C GLY A 40 6.05 -18.23 26.11
N LYS A 41 5.02 -18.43 26.96
CA LYS A 41 4.23 -19.67 27.03
C LYS A 41 2.87 -19.49 26.33
N GLY A 42 2.63 -20.26 25.27
CA GLY A 42 1.34 -20.41 24.61
C GLY A 42 0.96 -19.33 23.59
N ARG A 43 -0.21 -19.50 22.96
CA ARG A 43 -0.80 -18.52 22.03
C ARG A 43 -1.65 -17.52 22.82
N SER A 44 -1.45 -16.23 22.57
CA SER A 44 -2.30 -15.19 23.15
C SER A 44 -3.75 -15.29 22.65
N GLN A 45 -4.72 -14.79 23.41
CA GLN A 45 -6.09 -14.63 22.92
C GLN A 45 -6.14 -13.55 21.83
N LYS A 46 -7.02 -13.73 20.83
CA LYS A 46 -7.12 -12.76 19.72
C LYS A 46 -8.24 -11.76 20.02
N ALA A 47 -7.88 -10.57 20.45
CA ALA A 47 -8.82 -9.45 20.54
C ALA A 47 -9.45 -9.15 19.16
N GLN A 48 -10.72 -8.76 19.17
CA GLN A 48 -11.48 -8.31 18.02
C GLN A 48 -12.10 -6.96 18.35
N CYS A 49 -12.29 -6.11 17.34
CA CYS A 49 -13.04 -4.88 17.51
C CYS A 49 -14.54 -5.17 17.42
N TYR A 50 -15.30 -4.67 18.38
CA TYR A 50 -16.75 -4.78 18.42
C TYR A 50 -17.33 -3.69 17.53
N ILE A 51 -18.28 -4.02 16.67
CA ILE A 51 -18.75 -3.08 15.64
C ILE A 51 -19.55 -1.90 16.19
N TYR A 52 -20.30 -2.09 17.28
CA TYR A 52 -21.25 -1.08 17.79
C TYR A 52 -20.68 -0.18 18.89
N CYS A 53 -19.69 -0.65 19.63
CA CYS A 53 -19.07 0.10 20.73
C CYS A 53 -17.56 0.30 20.55
N GLU A 54 -16.99 -0.25 19.46
CA GLU A 54 -15.59 -0.12 19.07
C GLU A 54 -14.56 -0.62 20.10
N LYS A 55 -15.02 -1.30 21.16
CA LYS A 55 -14.16 -1.90 22.17
C LYS A 55 -13.37 -3.06 21.57
N LEU A 56 -12.14 -3.23 22.05
CA LEU A 56 -11.20 -4.23 21.57
C LEU A 56 -10.96 -5.31 22.62
N ASP A 57 -11.59 -6.48 22.46
CA ASP A 57 -11.50 -7.58 23.44
C ASP A 57 -11.74 -8.95 22.76
N TYR A 58 -11.36 -10.05 23.39
CA TYR A 58 -11.40 -11.41 22.84
C TYR A 58 -12.78 -12.08 22.96
N LYS A 59 -13.68 -11.57 23.80
CA LYS A 59 -15.03 -12.15 24.07
C LYS A 59 -16.15 -11.61 23.17
N LEU A 60 -15.88 -11.41 21.88
CA LEU A 60 -16.78 -10.70 20.95
C LEU A 60 -18.23 -11.21 20.95
N HIS A 61 -18.46 -12.53 20.80
CA HIS A 61 -19.84 -13.05 20.73
C HIS A 61 -20.61 -12.80 22.02
N ARG A 62 -19.99 -13.05 23.19
CA ARG A 62 -20.61 -12.85 24.50
C ARG A 62 -20.93 -11.38 24.75
N HIS A 63 -20.01 -10.48 24.41
CA HIS A 63 -20.25 -9.05 24.59
C HIS A 63 -21.41 -8.57 23.71
N LEU A 64 -21.43 -8.95 22.43
CA LEU A 64 -22.51 -8.57 21.53
C LEU A 64 -23.86 -9.15 21.98
N GLU A 65 -23.90 -10.39 22.47
CA GLU A 65 -25.11 -11.00 23.04
C GLU A 65 -25.61 -10.26 24.30
N GLN A 66 -24.72 -9.76 25.15
CA GLN A 66 -25.10 -9.13 26.43
C GLN A 66 -25.40 -7.64 26.34
N GLN A 67 -24.70 -6.91 25.47
CA GLN A 67 -24.75 -5.44 25.40
C GLN A 67 -25.40 -4.92 24.12
N HIS A 68 -25.50 -5.76 23.09
CA HIS A 68 -25.98 -5.38 21.76
C HIS A 68 -27.00 -6.39 21.21
N SER A 69 -27.76 -7.06 22.09
CA SER A 69 -28.81 -8.01 21.68
C SER A 69 -29.89 -7.38 20.81
N ASN A 70 -30.15 -6.09 21.00
CA ASN A 70 -31.19 -5.34 20.30
C ASN A 70 -30.77 -4.91 18.89
N GLU A 71 -29.49 -5.05 18.54
CA GLU A 71 -29.01 -4.75 17.20
C GLU A 71 -29.54 -5.77 16.20
N ILE A 72 -30.11 -5.29 15.08
CA ILE A 72 -30.82 -6.14 14.11
C ILE A 72 -29.96 -7.32 13.63
N GLU A 73 -28.66 -7.08 13.36
CA GLU A 73 -27.76 -8.14 12.92
C GLU A 73 -27.49 -9.16 14.02
N VAL A 74 -27.32 -8.72 15.28
CA VAL A 74 -27.06 -9.60 16.43
C VAL A 74 -28.30 -10.42 16.75
N ALA A 75 -29.48 -9.80 16.83
CA ALA A 75 -30.75 -10.49 17.06
C ALA A 75 -30.99 -11.61 16.03
N LYS A 76 -30.75 -11.32 14.74
CA LYS A 76 -30.81 -12.33 13.66
C LYS A 76 -29.87 -13.50 13.91
N ILE A 77 -28.63 -13.24 14.34
CA ILE A 77 -27.65 -14.29 14.64
C ILE A 77 -28.05 -15.11 15.89
N LEU A 78 -28.65 -14.47 16.89
CA LEU A 78 -29.12 -15.14 18.11
C LEU A 78 -30.29 -16.08 17.82
N ASN A 79 -31.16 -15.73 16.87
CA ASN A 79 -32.29 -16.56 16.42
C ASN A 79 -31.88 -17.75 15.53
N MET A 80 -30.65 -17.76 14.98
CA MET A 80 -30.16 -18.92 14.22
C MET A 80 -29.86 -20.11 15.14
N PRO A 81 -30.06 -21.36 14.69
CA PRO A 81 -29.78 -22.55 15.50
C PRO A 81 -28.34 -22.58 16.03
N LYS A 82 -28.18 -22.87 17.33
CA LYS A 82 -26.85 -22.98 17.94
C LYS A 82 -26.01 -24.00 17.17
N ARG A 83 -24.74 -23.69 16.95
CA ARG A 83 -23.77 -24.50 16.20
C ARG A 83 -24.07 -24.66 14.70
N SER A 84 -25.08 -24.03 14.11
CA SER A 84 -25.29 -24.08 12.65
C SER A 84 -24.15 -23.42 11.87
N LYS A 85 -23.95 -23.85 10.62
CA LYS A 85 -22.95 -23.25 9.73
C LYS A 85 -23.26 -21.78 9.47
N GLU A 86 -24.52 -21.45 9.23
CA GLU A 86 -25.02 -20.10 9.00
C GLU A 86 -24.73 -19.18 10.19
N ARG A 87 -24.98 -19.65 11.42
CA ARG A 87 -24.70 -18.87 12.64
C ARG A 87 -23.21 -18.54 12.77
N ARG A 88 -22.33 -19.51 12.47
CA ARG A 88 -20.87 -19.27 12.48
C ARG A 88 -20.44 -18.28 11.40
N GLN A 89 -21.03 -18.36 10.21
CA GLN A 89 -20.75 -17.45 9.10
C GLN A 89 -21.21 -16.02 9.42
N ALA A 90 -22.39 -15.85 9.99
CA ALA A 90 -22.92 -14.56 10.36
C ALA A 90 -22.09 -13.89 11.49
N TRP A 91 -21.67 -14.67 12.51
CA TRP A 91 -20.70 -14.19 13.50
C TRP A 91 -19.34 -13.80 12.88
N ALA A 92 -18.86 -14.56 11.90
CA ALA A 92 -17.62 -14.23 11.21
C ALA A 92 -17.74 -12.93 10.39
N ALA A 93 -18.91 -12.66 9.81
CA ALA A 93 -19.19 -11.46 9.05
C ALA A 93 -19.24 -10.21 9.95
N ILE A 94 -19.96 -10.26 11.08
CA ILE A 94 -20.03 -9.13 12.02
C ILE A 94 -18.66 -8.84 12.66
N THR A 95 -17.89 -9.90 12.97
CA THR A 95 -16.50 -9.76 13.43
C THR A 95 -15.61 -9.09 12.37
N ALA A 96 -15.82 -9.41 11.09
CA ALA A 96 -15.06 -8.80 10.00
C ALA A 96 -15.38 -7.31 9.85
N LYS A 97 -16.65 -6.91 10.00
CA LYS A 97 -17.07 -5.50 10.00
C LYS A 97 -16.37 -4.70 11.08
N GLY A 98 -16.46 -5.14 12.34
CA GLY A 98 -15.84 -4.43 13.47
C GLY A 98 -14.32 -4.31 13.32
N ASN A 99 -13.64 -5.39 12.96
CA ASN A 99 -12.20 -5.34 12.70
C ASN A 99 -11.84 -4.45 11.51
N ASN A 100 -12.65 -4.43 10.44
CA ASN A 100 -12.39 -3.55 9.31
C ASN A 100 -12.50 -2.08 9.71
N LEU A 101 -13.51 -1.71 10.52
CA LEU A 101 -13.63 -0.37 11.08
C LEU A 101 -12.37 0.04 11.84
N HIS A 102 -11.89 -0.81 12.75
CA HIS A 102 -10.65 -0.59 13.50
C HIS A 102 -9.41 -0.46 12.58
N ILE A 103 -9.27 -1.37 11.62
CA ILE A 103 -8.17 -1.35 10.65
C ILE A 103 -8.14 -0.04 9.86
N THR A 104 -9.30 0.46 9.44
CA THR A 104 -9.42 1.74 8.73
C THR A 104 -8.97 2.88 9.62
N LYS A 105 -9.46 2.97 10.87
CA LYS A 105 -9.05 4.01 11.83
C LYS A 105 -7.55 3.99 12.12
N VAL A 106 -6.95 2.81 12.32
CA VAL A 106 -5.50 2.67 12.53
C VAL A 106 -4.71 3.08 11.28
N LYS A 107 -5.19 2.74 10.07
CA LYS A 107 -4.57 3.16 8.81
C LYS A 107 -4.61 4.68 8.63
N GLU A 108 -5.70 5.34 9.04
CA GLU A 108 -5.89 6.78 8.96
C GLU A 108 -5.07 7.55 9.99
N LYS A 109 -5.11 7.13 11.26
CA LYS A 109 -4.33 7.75 12.35
C LYS A 109 -2.82 7.54 12.18
N GLY A 110 -2.40 6.48 11.50
CA GLY A 110 -0.98 6.17 11.31
C GLY A 110 -0.29 5.59 12.55
N VAL A 111 -1.04 5.33 13.62
CA VAL A 111 -0.62 4.74 14.88
C VAL A 111 -1.69 3.78 15.38
N GLY A 112 -1.28 2.68 16.01
CA GLY A 112 -2.21 1.65 16.50
C GLY A 112 -1.85 0.22 16.13
N ILE A 113 -2.68 -0.74 16.54
CA ILE A 113 -2.47 -2.17 16.31
C ILE A 113 -3.38 -2.67 15.18
N LEU A 114 -2.81 -3.24 14.13
CA LEU A 114 -3.54 -3.96 13.10
C LEU A 114 -3.80 -5.40 13.50
N ILE A 115 -5.04 -5.86 13.33
CA ILE A 115 -5.49 -7.19 13.73
C ILE A 115 -5.69 -8.05 12.48
N PRO A 116 -4.72 -8.88 12.08
CA PRO A 116 -4.87 -9.73 10.92
C PRO A 116 -5.82 -10.90 11.20
N LYS A 117 -6.47 -11.44 10.17
CA LYS A 117 -7.34 -12.63 10.29
C LYS A 117 -6.57 -13.79 10.91
N TYR A 118 -5.40 -14.09 10.35
CA TYR A 118 -4.46 -15.10 10.83
C TYR A 118 -3.22 -14.39 11.39
N ARG A 119 -2.94 -14.61 12.68
CA ARG A 119 -1.78 -14.01 13.35
C ARG A 119 -0.56 -14.89 13.16
N GLN A 120 0.54 -14.29 12.72
CA GLN A 120 1.82 -14.97 12.61
C GLN A 120 2.45 -15.11 14.00
N SER A 121 3.32 -16.09 14.20
CA SER A 121 4.06 -16.25 15.47
C SER A 121 5.11 -15.15 15.64
N LYS A 122 5.78 -14.79 14.55
CA LYS A 122 6.79 -13.74 14.49
C LYS A 122 6.20 -12.46 13.90
N GLU A 123 6.78 -11.33 14.28
CA GLU A 123 6.47 -10.04 13.66
C GLU A 123 6.78 -10.12 12.15
N GLN A 124 5.94 -9.46 11.36
CA GLN A 124 6.08 -9.37 9.92
C GLN A 124 5.86 -7.91 9.51
N ASP A 125 6.55 -7.49 8.44
CA ASP A 125 6.34 -6.17 7.86
C ASP A 125 4.87 -5.98 7.51
N ARG A 126 4.29 -4.87 7.99
CA ARG A 126 2.92 -4.41 7.66
C ARG A 126 2.64 -4.48 6.17
N LYS A 127 3.61 -4.15 5.31
CA LYS A 127 3.47 -4.15 3.84
C LYS A 127 3.16 -5.52 3.24
N LYS A 128 3.42 -6.61 3.98
CA LYS A 128 3.05 -7.97 3.56
C LYS A 128 1.57 -8.27 3.77
N TYR A 129 0.86 -7.47 4.57
CA TYR A 129 -0.57 -7.67 4.82
C TYR A 129 -1.41 -6.84 3.86
N LEU A 130 -2.45 -7.48 3.36
CA LEU A 130 -3.34 -6.99 2.32
C LEU A 130 -4.79 -7.19 2.77
N SER A 131 -5.67 -6.23 2.47
CA SER A 131 -7.11 -6.31 2.77
C SER A 131 -7.83 -7.20 1.76
N CYS A 132 -8.53 -8.24 2.20
CA CYS A 132 -9.37 -9.04 1.31
C CYS A 132 -10.44 -8.17 0.63
N GLU A 133 -10.68 -8.37 -0.67
CA GLU A 133 -11.67 -7.58 -1.42
C GLU A 133 -13.10 -7.73 -0.87
N PHE A 134 -13.43 -8.92 -0.34
CA PHE A 134 -14.77 -9.28 0.12
C PHE A 134 -15.00 -8.93 1.58
N CYS A 135 -14.21 -9.50 2.50
CA CYS A 135 -14.43 -9.32 3.94
C CYS A 135 -13.61 -8.18 4.56
N ARG A 136 -12.74 -7.51 3.77
CA ARG A 136 -11.86 -6.39 4.17
C ARG A 136 -10.87 -6.66 5.31
N MET A 137 -10.84 -7.87 5.86
CA MET A 137 -9.85 -8.32 6.84
C MET A 137 -8.43 -8.30 6.27
N LEU A 138 -7.45 -8.01 7.14
CA LEU A 138 -6.03 -8.08 6.80
C LEU A 138 -5.51 -9.51 6.79
N ILE A 139 -4.79 -9.88 5.73
CA ILE A 139 -4.25 -11.22 5.51
C ILE A 139 -2.87 -11.09 4.88
N ILE A 140 -1.92 -11.92 5.28
CA ILE A 140 -0.61 -11.94 4.65
C ILE A 140 -0.74 -12.33 3.18
N SER A 141 0.00 -11.64 2.30
CA SER A 141 -0.14 -11.76 0.84
C SER A 141 0.02 -13.20 0.34
N THR A 142 0.87 -13.99 1.00
CA THR A 142 1.13 -15.41 0.68
C THR A 142 -0.07 -16.32 0.96
N ASP A 143 -0.96 -15.97 1.89
CA ASP A 143 -2.12 -16.79 2.26
C ASP A 143 -3.45 -16.25 1.72
N LEU A 144 -3.43 -15.08 1.06
CA LEU A 144 -4.63 -14.42 0.58
C LEU A 144 -5.42 -15.29 -0.41
N TYR A 145 -4.74 -16.10 -1.23
CA TYR A 145 -5.39 -17.03 -2.15
C TYR A 145 -6.16 -18.15 -1.42
N LYS A 146 -5.61 -18.70 -0.33
CA LYS A 146 -6.28 -19.72 0.49
C LYS A 146 -7.53 -19.13 1.14
N HIS A 147 -7.40 -17.89 1.65
CA HIS A 147 -8.54 -17.19 2.22
C HIS A 147 -9.64 -16.94 1.19
N HIS A 148 -9.33 -16.44 -0.02
CA HIS A 148 -10.36 -16.15 -1.02
C HIS A 148 -11.21 -17.39 -1.37
N ARG A 149 -10.63 -18.60 -1.35
CA ARG A 149 -11.38 -19.85 -1.58
C ARG A 149 -12.44 -20.12 -0.52
N SER A 150 -12.19 -19.73 0.73
CA SER A 150 -13.01 -20.02 1.92
C SER A 150 -13.61 -18.78 2.57
N CYS A 151 -13.52 -17.61 1.92
CA CYS A 151 -13.99 -16.34 2.48
C CYS A 151 -15.51 -16.35 2.59
N VAL A 152 -16.02 -16.18 3.81
CA VAL A 152 -17.47 -16.18 4.10
C VAL A 152 -18.21 -15.06 3.39
N SER A 153 -17.55 -13.91 3.17
CA SER A 153 -18.14 -12.76 2.50
C SER A 153 -18.02 -12.81 0.98
N LYS A 154 -17.42 -13.87 0.41
CA LYS A 154 -17.29 -14.01 -1.04
C LYS A 154 -18.61 -14.54 -1.62
N PRO A 155 -19.21 -13.89 -2.63
CA PRO A 155 -20.38 -14.42 -3.33
C PRO A 155 -20.03 -15.70 -4.11
N ASP A 156 -20.94 -16.69 -4.11
CA ASP A 156 -20.69 -18.02 -4.71
C ASP A 156 -20.31 -17.97 -6.20
N ARG A 157 -20.87 -17.00 -6.94
CA ARG A 157 -20.64 -16.84 -8.39
C ARG A 157 -19.30 -16.16 -8.74
N VAL A 158 -18.54 -15.69 -7.75
CA VAL A 158 -17.30 -14.93 -7.98
C VAL A 158 -16.07 -15.83 -7.91
N LYS A 159 -15.32 -15.89 -9.02
CA LYS A 159 -14.03 -16.61 -9.10
C LYS A 159 -12.96 -15.95 -8.24
N SER A 160 -12.07 -16.77 -7.69
CA SER A 160 -10.99 -16.34 -6.78
C SER A 160 -9.70 -15.97 -7.53
N ASP A 161 -9.84 -15.20 -8.62
CA ASP A 161 -8.72 -14.91 -9.52
C ASP A 161 -7.91 -13.70 -9.04
N ALA A 162 -6.58 -13.83 -9.08
CA ALA A 162 -5.62 -12.78 -8.77
C ALA A 162 -5.91 -11.97 -7.47
N PRO A 163 -6.10 -12.63 -6.31
CA PRO A 163 -6.57 -12.00 -5.07
C PRO A 163 -5.63 -10.89 -4.57
N VAL A 164 -4.32 -11.09 -4.71
CA VAL A 164 -3.30 -10.09 -4.34
C VAL A 164 -3.41 -8.84 -5.20
N LYS A 165 -3.65 -8.98 -6.51
CA LYS A 165 -3.80 -7.85 -7.42
C LYS A 165 -5.04 -7.03 -7.06
N LYS A 166 -6.17 -7.70 -6.85
CA LYS A 166 -7.43 -7.05 -6.47
C LYS A 166 -7.34 -6.33 -5.13
N SER A 167 -6.67 -6.93 -4.14
CA SER A 167 -6.41 -6.27 -2.86
C SER A 167 -5.54 -5.02 -3.00
N LYS A 168 -4.46 -5.07 -3.79
CA LYS A 168 -3.63 -3.89 -4.05
C LYS A 168 -4.40 -2.77 -4.75
N LEU A 169 -5.30 -3.12 -5.67
CA LEU A 169 -6.18 -2.15 -6.34
C LEU A 169 -7.12 -1.46 -5.34
N LEU A 170 -7.66 -2.22 -4.39
CA LEU A 170 -8.52 -1.69 -3.33
C LEU A 170 -7.81 -0.61 -2.49
N GLU A 171 -6.58 -0.88 -2.06
CA GLU A 171 -5.79 0.06 -1.25
C GLU A 171 -5.30 1.26 -2.08
N ALA A 172 -5.15 1.06 -3.38
CA ALA A 172 -4.65 2.07 -4.29
C ALA A 172 -5.68 3.11 -4.70
N CYS A 173 -6.95 2.77 -4.96
CA CYS A 173 -7.95 3.75 -5.37
C CYS A 173 -8.02 4.93 -4.39
N ALA A 174 -7.97 4.66 -3.09
CA ALA A 174 -7.94 5.68 -2.05
C ALA A 174 -6.65 6.54 -2.04
N SER A 175 -5.54 6.00 -2.53
CA SER A 175 -4.23 6.65 -2.55
C SER A 175 -3.98 7.42 -3.85
N THR A 176 -4.49 6.92 -4.99
CA THR A 176 -4.31 7.52 -6.32
C THR A 176 -5.03 8.84 -6.47
N GLU A 177 -6.24 8.94 -5.92
CA GLU A 177 -7.01 10.20 -5.88
C GLU A 177 -6.25 11.27 -5.10
N LYS A 178 -5.76 10.94 -3.91
CA LYS A 178 -4.95 11.85 -3.08
C LYS A 178 -3.63 12.26 -3.76
N ALA A 179 -3.00 11.33 -4.49
CA ALA A 179 -1.73 11.58 -5.17
C ALA A 179 -1.87 12.23 -6.56
N GLY A 180 -3.10 12.40 -7.06
CA GLY A 180 -3.37 12.93 -8.40
C GLY A 180 -2.83 12.04 -9.53
N ILE A 181 -2.79 10.72 -9.32
CA ILE A 181 -2.30 9.75 -10.31
C ILE A 181 -3.50 9.19 -11.09
N ASN A 182 -3.39 9.13 -12.42
CA ASN A 182 -4.36 8.53 -13.31
C ASN A 182 -4.68 7.09 -12.88
N GLU A 183 -5.95 6.85 -12.58
CA GLU A 183 -6.41 5.57 -12.04
C GLU A 183 -6.11 4.40 -13.00
N GLN A 184 -6.37 4.56 -14.31
CA GLN A 184 -6.12 3.53 -15.31
C GLN A 184 -4.63 3.20 -15.44
N PHE A 185 -3.77 4.22 -15.43
CA PHE A 185 -2.32 4.03 -15.41
C PHE A 185 -1.89 3.22 -14.19
N TYR A 186 -2.43 3.56 -13.02
CA TYR A 186 -2.10 2.84 -11.80
C TYR A 186 -2.55 1.38 -11.89
N LYS A 187 -3.82 1.13 -12.24
CA LYS A 187 -4.42 -0.22 -12.30
C LYS A 187 -3.72 -1.13 -13.32
N LYS A 188 -3.37 -0.58 -14.49
CA LYS A 188 -2.83 -1.37 -15.62
C LYS A 188 -1.31 -1.48 -15.61
N VAL A 189 -0.59 -0.50 -15.07
CA VAL A 189 0.88 -0.47 -15.09
C VAL A 189 1.46 -0.60 -13.68
N VAL A 190 1.14 0.35 -12.79
CA VAL A 190 1.85 0.49 -11.50
C VAL A 190 1.66 -0.73 -10.60
N VAL A 191 0.44 -1.26 -10.50
CA VAL A 191 0.13 -2.45 -9.68
C VAL A 191 0.91 -3.69 -10.11
N ASN A 192 1.18 -3.82 -11.41
CA ASN A 192 1.81 -5.00 -11.99
C ASN A 192 3.35 -4.95 -11.96
N ILE A 193 3.94 -3.83 -11.54
CA ILE A 193 5.39 -3.74 -11.33
C ILE A 193 5.79 -4.70 -10.19
N ARG A 194 6.77 -5.56 -10.45
CA ARG A 194 7.31 -6.53 -9.48
C ARG A 194 7.73 -5.86 -8.16
N GLU A 195 7.41 -6.50 -7.04
CA GLU A 195 7.78 -6.04 -5.69
C GLU A 195 9.22 -6.41 -5.34
N ASP A 196 10.17 -5.69 -5.92
CA ASP A 196 11.58 -5.76 -5.53
C ASP A 196 12.12 -4.34 -5.26
N LYS A 197 13.39 -4.23 -4.82
CA LYS A 197 14.04 -2.94 -4.54
C LYS A 197 13.85 -1.95 -5.71
N ILE A 198 14.01 -2.40 -6.94
CA ILE A 198 13.81 -1.59 -8.16
C ILE A 198 12.35 -1.17 -8.31
N GLY A 199 11.41 -2.11 -8.16
CA GLY A 199 9.99 -1.84 -8.28
C GLY A 199 9.47 -0.87 -7.23
N SER A 200 10.00 -0.92 -6.01
CA SER A 200 9.66 0.03 -4.94
C SER A 200 10.03 1.47 -5.34
N TYR A 201 11.23 1.70 -5.87
CA TYR A 201 11.62 3.01 -6.41
C TYR A 201 10.75 3.40 -7.61
N ALA A 202 10.50 2.48 -8.54
CA ALA A 202 9.68 2.73 -9.73
C ALA A 202 8.21 3.09 -9.41
N LYS A 203 7.72 2.73 -8.22
CA LYS A 203 6.37 3.03 -7.73
C LYS A 203 6.27 4.28 -6.86
N SER A 204 7.38 4.74 -6.28
CA SER A 204 7.38 5.83 -5.29
C SER A 204 8.03 7.11 -5.80
N ASP A 205 8.99 7.03 -6.73
CA ASP A 205 9.64 8.20 -7.28
C ASP A 205 8.67 9.04 -8.12
N SER A 206 8.48 10.29 -7.72
CA SER A 206 7.49 11.19 -8.33
C SER A 206 7.76 11.46 -9.81
N LEU A 207 9.02 11.61 -10.21
CA LEU A 207 9.38 11.91 -11.59
C LEU A 207 9.26 10.67 -12.48
N ILE A 208 9.62 9.49 -11.96
CA ILE A 208 9.41 8.20 -12.64
C ILE A 208 7.91 7.92 -12.84
N LEU A 209 7.07 8.22 -11.85
CA LEU A 209 5.61 8.09 -11.96
C LEU A 209 5.06 8.99 -13.06
N GLN A 210 5.40 10.28 -13.05
CA GLN A 210 4.96 11.26 -14.06
C GLN A 210 5.42 10.87 -15.47
N PHE A 211 6.65 10.41 -15.60
CA PHE A 211 7.18 9.90 -16.87
C PHE A 211 6.38 8.70 -17.39
N GLY A 212 6.01 7.78 -16.50
CA GLY A 212 5.23 6.60 -16.85
C GLY A 212 3.81 6.95 -17.26
N GLU A 213 3.16 7.84 -16.51
CA GLU A 213 1.80 8.31 -16.76
C GLU A 213 1.68 8.98 -18.12
N ARG A 214 2.58 9.92 -18.45
CA ARG A 214 2.58 10.54 -19.78
C ARG A 214 2.77 9.53 -20.91
N ARG A 215 3.63 8.52 -20.71
CA ARG A 215 3.80 7.46 -21.72
C ARG A 215 2.53 6.62 -21.86
N PHE A 216 1.85 6.38 -20.75
CA PHE A 216 0.57 5.70 -20.74
C PHE A 216 -0.50 6.49 -21.50
N GLU A 217 -0.58 7.81 -21.33
CA GLU A 217 -1.50 8.66 -22.10
C GLU A 217 -1.23 8.59 -23.62
N LYS A 218 0.05 8.56 -24.03
CA LYS A 218 0.42 8.57 -25.45
C LYS A 218 0.31 7.22 -26.13
N THR A 219 0.70 6.15 -25.43
CA THR A 219 0.95 4.83 -26.04
C THR A 219 0.27 3.68 -25.31
N GLY A 220 -0.44 3.94 -24.21
CA GLY A 220 -1.09 2.96 -23.33
C GLY A 220 -2.37 2.35 -23.90
N LYS A 221 -2.32 1.89 -25.16
CA LYS A 221 -3.48 1.33 -25.87
C LYS A 221 -3.56 -0.21 -25.78
N SER A 222 -2.48 -0.89 -25.40
CA SER A 222 -2.38 -2.36 -25.41
C SER A 222 -1.54 -2.92 -24.27
N GLU A 223 -1.65 -4.23 -24.00
CA GLU A 223 -0.90 -4.87 -22.89
C GLU A 223 0.61 -4.84 -23.07
N ASN A 224 1.10 -5.03 -24.31
CA ASN A 224 2.52 -4.88 -24.65
C ASN A 224 3.04 -3.47 -24.32
N SER A 225 2.20 -2.45 -24.49
CA SER A 225 2.57 -1.07 -24.11
C SER A 225 2.73 -0.93 -22.59
N TYR A 226 1.89 -1.58 -21.78
CA TYR A 226 1.99 -1.53 -20.32
C TYR A 226 3.26 -2.21 -19.81
N SER A 227 3.62 -3.35 -20.39
CA SER A 227 4.88 -4.05 -20.10
C SER A 227 6.08 -3.17 -20.44
N HIS A 228 6.07 -2.55 -21.63
CA HIS A 228 7.14 -1.66 -22.05
C HIS A 228 7.27 -0.43 -21.13
N ILE A 229 6.16 0.20 -20.73
CA ILE A 229 6.17 1.31 -19.77
C ILE A 229 6.76 0.86 -18.42
N SER A 230 6.33 -0.30 -17.93
CA SER A 230 6.86 -0.89 -16.68
C SER A 230 8.37 -1.12 -16.74
N CYS A 231 8.87 -1.65 -17.86
CA CYS A 231 10.31 -1.82 -18.09
C CYS A 231 11.05 -0.48 -18.05
N ARG A 232 10.56 0.56 -18.75
CA ARG A 232 11.20 1.89 -18.72
C ARG A 232 11.23 2.52 -17.33
N LYS A 233 10.14 2.40 -16.58
CA LYS A 233 10.10 2.86 -15.19
C LYS A 233 11.15 2.14 -14.33
N ARG A 234 11.28 0.82 -14.50
CA ARG A 234 12.29 0.02 -13.79
C ARG A 234 13.72 0.34 -14.22
N GLU A 235 13.96 0.65 -15.48
CA GLU A 235 15.27 1.09 -15.98
C GLU A 235 15.71 2.42 -15.34
N LEU A 236 14.79 3.40 -15.24
CA LEU A 236 15.04 4.65 -14.53
C LEU A 236 15.25 4.45 -13.03
N ALA A 237 14.48 3.55 -12.41
CA ALA A 237 14.65 3.20 -11.00
C ALA A 237 16.00 2.53 -10.73
N ARG A 238 16.47 1.64 -11.61
CA ARG A 238 17.82 1.05 -11.54
C ARG A 238 18.90 2.13 -11.57
N LEU A 239 18.79 3.08 -12.49
CA LEU A 239 19.71 4.21 -12.59
C LEU A 239 19.72 5.04 -11.30
N THR A 240 18.52 5.34 -10.76
CA THR A 240 18.37 6.13 -9.52
C THR A 240 18.98 5.41 -8.33
N ILE A 241 18.80 4.09 -8.22
CA ILE A 241 19.42 3.27 -7.16
C ILE A 241 20.94 3.26 -7.31
N ALA A 242 21.46 3.13 -8.52
CA ALA A 242 22.91 3.15 -8.76
C ALA A 242 23.52 4.52 -8.38
N MET A 243 22.86 5.61 -8.77
CA MET A 243 23.24 6.97 -8.36
C MET A 243 23.23 7.10 -6.83
N LYS A 244 22.18 6.64 -6.17
CA LYS A 244 22.07 6.67 -4.71
C LYS A 244 23.19 5.91 -4.00
N ASN A 245 23.56 4.74 -4.52
CA ASN A 245 24.63 3.93 -3.93
C ASN A 245 25.98 4.65 -3.99
N ASN A 246 26.26 5.39 -5.08
CA ASN A 246 27.48 6.16 -5.23
C ASN A 246 27.40 7.52 -4.51
N TYR A 247 26.19 8.07 -4.37
CA TYR A 247 25.93 9.41 -3.85
C TYR A 247 24.70 9.38 -2.92
N PRO A 248 24.87 9.15 -1.61
CA PRO A 248 23.75 8.89 -0.68
C PRO A 248 22.71 10.01 -0.57
N HIS A 249 23.09 11.26 -0.85
CA HIS A 249 22.19 12.44 -0.84
C HIS A 249 21.18 12.44 -2.01
N ILE A 250 21.42 11.59 -3.02
CA ILE A 250 20.59 11.45 -4.22
C ILE A 250 19.62 10.30 -4.01
N ASP A 251 18.43 10.61 -3.54
CA ASP A 251 17.39 9.63 -3.22
C ASP A 251 16.29 9.49 -4.28
N ASN A 252 16.29 10.36 -5.30
CA ASN A 252 15.28 10.40 -6.35
C ASN A 252 15.85 10.83 -7.71
N LEU A 253 15.11 10.54 -8.78
CA LEU A 253 15.50 10.81 -10.15
C LEU A 253 15.62 12.32 -10.44
N THR A 254 14.85 13.17 -9.75
CA THR A 254 14.93 14.62 -9.94
C THR A 254 16.31 15.16 -9.55
N LYS A 255 16.87 14.68 -8.43
CA LYS A 255 18.24 15.03 -8.02
C LYS A 255 19.29 14.46 -8.98
N CYS A 256 19.06 13.26 -9.54
CA CYS A 256 19.99 12.64 -10.51
C CYS A 256 20.19 13.49 -11.77
N ILE A 257 19.15 14.16 -12.26
CA ILE A 257 19.17 14.89 -13.55
C ILE A 257 19.58 16.37 -13.41
N GLN A 258 20.02 16.80 -12.23
CA GLN A 258 20.51 18.16 -12.04
C GLN A 258 21.78 18.39 -12.89
N PRO A 259 21.98 19.60 -13.45
CA PRO A 259 23.14 19.87 -14.31
C PRO A 259 24.48 19.54 -13.64
N ILE A 260 24.62 19.88 -12.35
CA ILE A 260 25.82 19.59 -11.55
C ILE A 260 26.12 18.08 -11.42
N MET A 261 25.09 17.25 -11.54
CA MET A 261 25.19 15.79 -11.42
C MET A 261 25.36 15.10 -12.78
N TRP A 262 25.34 15.83 -13.90
CA TRP A 262 25.25 15.24 -15.24
C TRP A 262 26.46 14.35 -15.60
N SER A 263 27.68 14.80 -15.28
CA SER A 263 28.90 14.01 -15.51
C SER A 263 28.86 12.67 -14.77
N ARG A 264 28.50 12.72 -13.48
CA ARG A 264 28.36 11.55 -12.59
C ARG A 264 27.20 10.64 -13.03
N LEU A 265 26.14 11.21 -13.58
CA LEU A 265 25.02 10.46 -14.15
C LEU A 265 25.47 9.65 -15.36
N LEU A 266 26.22 10.26 -16.28
CA LEU A 266 26.75 9.58 -17.47
C LEU A 266 27.70 8.45 -17.10
N GLU A 267 28.60 8.69 -16.15
CA GLU A 267 29.49 7.65 -15.63
C GLU A 267 28.70 6.48 -15.00
N THR A 268 27.68 6.79 -14.21
CA THR A 268 26.82 5.76 -13.60
C THR A 268 26.05 4.96 -14.67
N ILE A 269 25.59 5.60 -15.75
CA ILE A 269 24.95 4.89 -16.88
C ILE A 269 25.94 3.92 -17.52
N LYS A 270 27.19 4.33 -17.76
CA LYS A 270 28.24 3.47 -18.31
C LYS A 270 28.47 2.25 -17.42
N ASN A 271 28.62 2.47 -16.12
CA ASN A 271 28.85 1.41 -15.15
C ASN A 271 27.66 0.43 -15.09
N VAL A 272 26.43 0.92 -15.05
CA VAL A 272 25.22 0.06 -15.05
C VAL A 272 25.06 -0.71 -16.37
N ALA A 273 25.50 -0.14 -17.48
CA ALA A 273 25.47 -0.79 -18.79
C ALA A 273 26.62 -1.79 -19.01
N GLY A 274 27.55 -1.92 -18.06
CA GLY A 274 28.74 -2.76 -18.18
C GLY A 274 29.68 -2.27 -19.28
N PHE A 275 30.01 -0.98 -19.28
CA PHE A 275 31.00 -0.40 -20.18
C PHE A 275 32.41 -0.91 -19.85
N GLU A 276 33.12 -1.38 -20.86
CA GLU A 276 34.51 -1.80 -20.75
C GLU A 276 35.43 -0.78 -21.44
N ALA A 277 36.32 -0.13 -20.68
CA ALA A 277 37.16 0.95 -21.19
C ALA A 277 38.17 0.50 -22.25
N ARG A 278 38.66 -0.75 -22.17
CA ARG A 278 39.66 -1.29 -23.09
C ARG A 278 39.10 -1.54 -24.48
N THR A 279 37.89 -2.09 -24.54
CA THR A 279 37.24 -2.50 -25.77
C THR A 279 36.25 -1.43 -26.27
N CYS A 280 35.90 -0.46 -25.42
CA CYS A 280 34.87 0.55 -25.66
C CYS A 280 33.47 -0.03 -25.96
N PHE A 281 33.21 -1.27 -25.52
CA PHE A 281 31.90 -1.91 -25.68
C PHE A 281 31.05 -1.85 -24.40
N TYR A 282 29.74 -1.90 -24.59
CA TYR A 282 28.77 -2.05 -23.52
C TYR A 282 28.25 -3.48 -23.50
N ALA A 283 28.22 -4.11 -22.33
CA ALA A 283 27.53 -5.39 -22.14
C ALA A 283 26.01 -5.27 -22.42
N SER A 284 25.43 -4.09 -22.20
CA SER A 284 24.01 -3.81 -22.48
C SER A 284 23.82 -2.51 -23.27
N PRO A 285 24.12 -2.49 -24.60
CA PRO A 285 23.97 -1.29 -25.43
C PRO A 285 22.52 -0.82 -25.48
N SER A 286 21.58 -1.77 -25.49
CA SER A 286 20.14 -1.46 -25.48
C SER A 286 19.72 -0.70 -24.23
N TYR A 287 20.34 -0.93 -23.07
CA TYR A 287 20.02 -0.18 -21.85
C TYR A 287 20.41 1.30 -22.00
N VAL A 288 21.60 1.58 -22.53
CA VAL A 288 22.09 2.94 -22.78
C VAL A 288 21.12 3.68 -23.69
N GLU A 289 20.74 3.06 -24.81
CA GLU A 289 19.82 3.67 -25.77
C GLU A 289 18.45 3.96 -25.15
N LYS A 290 17.97 3.01 -24.35
CA LYS A 290 16.68 3.13 -23.68
C LYS A 290 16.67 4.23 -22.62
N ILE A 291 17.72 4.35 -21.83
CA ILE A 291 17.88 5.42 -20.83
C ILE A 291 18.03 6.77 -21.53
N ARG A 292 18.88 6.87 -22.55
CA ARG A 292 19.08 8.10 -23.34
C ARG A 292 17.75 8.63 -23.88
N SER A 293 16.96 7.79 -24.54
CA SER A 293 15.62 8.13 -25.04
C SER A 293 14.64 8.54 -23.93
N SER A 294 14.82 7.98 -22.73
CA SER A 294 14.00 8.30 -21.56
C SER A 294 14.38 9.66 -20.97
N LEU A 295 15.68 9.92 -20.76
CA LEU A 295 16.22 11.18 -20.26
C LEU A 295 15.84 12.36 -21.15
N LYS A 296 15.95 12.23 -22.48
CA LYS A 296 15.51 13.27 -23.44
C LYS A 296 14.04 13.69 -23.28
N LYS A 297 13.20 12.83 -22.69
CA LYS A 297 11.77 13.09 -22.47
C LYS A 297 11.44 13.59 -21.06
N LEU A 298 12.37 13.52 -20.10
CA LEU A 298 12.18 13.97 -18.71
C LEU A 298 12.01 15.49 -18.56
N PRO A 299 12.78 16.37 -19.26
CA PRO A 299 12.59 17.82 -19.15
C PRO A 299 11.17 18.26 -19.51
N LYS A 300 10.58 17.62 -20.53
CA LYS A 300 9.18 17.85 -20.88
C LYS A 300 8.27 17.51 -19.71
N CYS A 301 8.55 16.45 -18.95
CA CYS A 301 7.73 16.02 -17.79
C CYS A 301 7.88 17.03 -16.65
N PHE A 302 9.10 17.54 -16.45
CA PHE A 302 9.42 18.55 -15.44
C PHE A 302 8.71 19.90 -15.72
N ALA A 303 8.64 20.33 -16.98
CA ALA A 303 8.03 21.60 -17.38
C ALA A 303 6.49 21.63 -17.23
N GLN A 304 5.79 20.52 -17.42
CA GLN A 304 4.31 20.51 -17.46
C GLN A 304 3.66 20.67 -16.07
N LYS A 305 4.34 20.26 -14.98
CA LYS A 305 3.86 20.56 -13.62
C LYS A 305 4.07 22.04 -13.24
N HIS A 306 5.11 22.69 -13.76
CA HIS A 306 5.33 24.13 -13.60
C HIS A 306 4.39 25.00 -14.47
N GLN A 307 3.87 24.48 -15.58
CA GLN A 307 2.89 25.19 -16.42
C GLN A 307 1.51 25.34 -15.79
N ARG A 308 1.18 24.58 -14.74
CA ARG A 308 -0.07 24.77 -13.98
C ARG A 308 0.02 25.91 -12.95
N TRP A 309 1.17 26.60 -12.88
CA TRP A 309 1.42 27.73 -11.97
C TRP A 309 2.13 28.92 -12.60
N LYS A 310 2.14 29.03 -13.94
CA LYS A 310 2.56 30.26 -14.64
C LYS A 310 1.82 30.38 -15.97
N MET A 311 0.61 30.95 -15.94
CA MET A 311 0.23 31.87 -17.01
C MET A 311 1.02 33.15 -16.77
N GLY A 312 1.89 33.50 -17.71
CA GLY A 312 2.74 34.68 -17.64
C GLY A 312 4.23 34.35 -17.60
N SER A 313 4.86 34.47 -18.77
CA SER A 313 6.24 34.96 -19.00
C SER A 313 7.14 34.01 -19.82
N ARG A 314 7.09 34.26 -21.13
CA ARG A 314 8.13 34.24 -22.18
C ARG A 314 9.38 33.33 -22.04
N LYS A 315 9.49 32.44 -23.04
CA LYS A 315 10.66 31.99 -23.83
C LYS A 315 12.07 32.16 -23.24
N ARG A 316 12.83 31.05 -23.24
CA ARG A 316 14.12 30.92 -23.95
C ARG A 316 14.53 29.43 -24.02
N GLU A 317 14.77 28.95 -25.25
CA GLU A 317 15.31 27.62 -25.56
C GLU A 317 16.83 27.63 -25.36
N CYS A 318 17.39 26.54 -24.82
CA CYS A 318 18.83 26.29 -24.79
C CYS A 318 19.18 25.28 -25.89
N PRO A 319 20.13 25.59 -26.79
CA PRO A 319 20.61 24.66 -27.80
C PRO A 319 21.52 23.61 -27.14
N TYR A 320 21.88 22.57 -27.88
CA TYR A 320 22.68 21.39 -27.50
C TYR A 320 21.87 20.20 -26.96
N LEU A 321 21.27 19.48 -27.92
CA LEU A 321 20.61 18.17 -27.82
C LEU A 321 21.50 17.03 -28.33
#